data_AF-A0A6L8AA29-F1
#
_entry.id   AF-A0A6L8AA29-F1
#
_cell.length_a   1.000
_cell.length_b   1.000
_cell.length_c   1.000
_cell.angle_alpha   90.00
_cell.angle_beta   90.00
_cell.angle_gamma   90.00
#
_symmetry.space_group_name_H-M   'P 1'
#
loop_
_entity.id
_entity.type
_entity.pdbx_description
1 polymer ?
#
loop_
_entity_poly.entity_id
_entity_poly.type
_entity_poly.pdbx_seq_one_letter_code
_entity_poly.pdbx_strand_id
1 'polypeptide(L)'
;MVFEQFKSTADQIKEKVKAGGDEVLAKVAAAGRQGLTVAVKKMFEEYSTFAPVLERAGFIVGDIELSVTIPPAIVVCIEPTEVDAMERLNSVVSEMELTEIQKGVLALIKEAYGLEEIVKAHGHEIGQIELVFSVPPGASVHLSSSRSRVFGSVERTTNLTDSD
;
A
#
# COMPACT_ATOMS: atom_id res chain seq x y z
N MET A 1 24.38 -15.34 -4.61
CA MET A 1 25.30 -14.48 -5.39
C MET A 1 24.74 -13.07 -5.67
N VAL A 2 23.42 -12.87 -5.78
CA VAL A 2 22.81 -11.54 -6.04
C VAL A 2 22.69 -10.66 -4.78
N PHE A 3 22.58 -11.25 -3.59
CA PHE A 3 22.43 -10.52 -2.32
C PHE A 3 23.71 -9.86 -1.78
N GLU A 4 24.90 -10.34 -2.17
CA GLU A 4 26.16 -9.73 -1.72
C GLU A 4 26.53 -8.47 -2.52
N GLN A 5 26.10 -8.39 -3.78
CA GLN A 5 26.28 -7.19 -4.60
C GLN A 5 25.44 -6.00 -4.11
N PHE A 6 24.27 -6.24 -3.53
CA PHE A 6 23.40 -5.17 -3.00
C PHE A 6 23.91 -4.58 -1.68
N LYS A 7 24.42 -5.40 -0.75
CA LYS A 7 25.07 -4.90 0.48
C LYS A 7 26.33 -4.10 0.17
N SER A 8 27.17 -4.61 -0.74
CA SER A 8 28.38 -3.90 -1.18
C SER A 8 28.06 -2.52 -1.79
N THR A 9 26.94 -2.40 -2.52
CA THR A 9 26.52 -1.12 -3.11
C THR A 9 26.02 -0.13 -2.06
N ALA A 10 25.24 -0.60 -1.08
CA ALA A 10 24.71 0.24 0.00
C ALA A 10 25.82 0.76 0.94
N ASP A 11 26.82 -0.08 1.24
CA ASP A 11 27.95 0.32 2.08
C ASP A 11 28.91 1.28 1.36
N GLN A 12 29.14 1.08 0.06
CA GLN A 12 29.91 2.02 -0.78
C GLN A 12 29.22 3.39 -0.92
N ILE A 13 27.89 3.44 -0.89
CA ILE A 13 27.11 4.69 -0.90
C ILE A 13 27.29 5.42 0.44
N LYS A 14 27.21 4.72 1.58
CA LYS A 14 27.44 5.33 2.90
C LYS A 14 28.83 5.93 3.05
N GLU A 15 29.85 5.28 2.49
CA GLU A 15 31.25 5.74 2.61
C GLU A 15 31.54 6.96 1.73
N LYS A 16 30.97 7.03 0.52
CA LYS A 16 31.17 8.17 -0.41
C LYS A 16 30.36 9.41 -0.05
N VAL A 17 29.26 9.29 0.69
CA VAL A 17 28.47 10.42 1.19
C VAL A 17 29.26 11.29 2.18
N LYS A 18 30.29 10.74 2.84
CA LYS A 18 31.13 11.51 3.78
C LYS A 18 32.22 12.39 3.13
N ALA A 19 32.54 12.20 1.84
CA ALA A 19 33.74 12.80 1.24
C ALA A 19 33.51 13.74 0.04
N GLY A 20 32.28 13.96 -0.41
CA GLY A 20 32.04 14.84 -1.56
C GLY A 20 30.57 14.93 -1.93
N GLY A 21 29.81 15.73 -1.16
CA GLY A 21 28.36 15.86 -1.30
C GLY A 21 27.91 16.25 -2.71
N ASP A 22 28.63 17.15 -3.38
CA ASP A 22 28.11 17.80 -4.59
C ASP A 22 28.32 16.97 -5.87
N GLU A 23 29.41 16.21 -5.99
CA GLU A 23 29.67 15.41 -7.20
C GLU A 23 28.92 14.08 -7.20
N VAL A 24 28.62 13.54 -6.01
CA VAL A 24 27.77 12.35 -5.83
C VAL A 24 26.30 12.73 -5.99
N LEU A 25 25.85 13.88 -5.46
CA LEU A 25 24.50 14.41 -5.74
C LEU A 25 24.28 14.67 -7.24
N ALA A 26 25.27 15.19 -7.95
CA ALA A 26 25.17 15.39 -9.41
C ALA A 26 25.08 14.06 -10.20
N LYS A 27 25.83 13.03 -9.80
CA LYS A 27 25.77 11.69 -10.42
C LYS A 27 24.51 10.91 -10.03
N VAL A 28 23.99 11.09 -8.81
CA VAL A 28 22.69 10.57 -8.35
C VAL A 28 21.53 11.34 -9.00
N ALA A 29 21.67 12.62 -9.34
CA ALA A 29 20.66 13.38 -10.09
C ALA A 29 20.66 13.03 -11.60
N ALA A 30 21.83 12.74 -12.18
CA ALA A 30 21.96 12.31 -13.58
C ALA A 30 21.53 10.85 -13.80
N ALA A 31 21.88 9.94 -12.88
CA ALA A 31 21.27 8.61 -12.78
C ALA A 31 19.84 8.65 -12.22
N GLY A 32 19.45 9.78 -11.64
CA GLY A 32 18.26 9.96 -10.81
C GLY A 32 16.97 9.91 -11.58
N ARG A 33 16.89 10.54 -12.77
CA ARG A 33 15.66 10.47 -13.58
C ARG A 33 15.43 9.10 -14.18
N GLN A 34 16.45 8.45 -14.75
CA GLN A 34 16.30 7.09 -15.29
C GLN A 34 16.11 6.05 -14.18
N GLY A 35 16.85 6.15 -13.07
CA GLY A 35 16.70 5.27 -11.91
C GLY A 35 15.33 5.43 -11.23
N LEU A 36 14.84 6.67 -11.11
CA LEU A 36 13.50 6.98 -10.63
C LEU A 36 12.43 6.39 -11.57
N THR A 37 12.52 6.63 -12.88
CA THR A 37 11.56 6.05 -13.84
C THR A 37 11.55 4.52 -13.78
N VAL A 38 12.71 3.88 -13.67
CA VAL A 38 12.82 2.42 -13.53
C VAL A 38 12.22 1.94 -12.21
N ALA A 39 12.49 2.63 -11.10
CA ALA A 39 11.95 2.28 -9.78
C ALA A 39 10.42 2.44 -9.74
N VAL A 40 9.89 3.56 -10.24
CA VAL A 40 8.45 3.82 -10.33
C VAL A 40 7.78 2.79 -11.24
N LYS A 41 8.38 2.46 -12.38
CA LYS A 41 7.86 1.41 -13.27
C LYS A 41 7.76 0.06 -12.55
N LYS A 42 8.79 -0.34 -11.81
CA LYS A 42 8.78 -1.59 -11.03
C LYS A 42 7.71 -1.57 -9.93
N MET A 43 7.52 -0.45 -9.24
CA MET A 43 6.48 -0.34 -8.21
C MET A 43 5.07 -0.38 -8.82
N PHE A 44 4.86 0.21 -10.00
CA PHE A 44 3.60 0.08 -10.73
C PHE A 44 3.36 -1.33 -11.29
N GLU A 45 4.40 -2.02 -11.75
CA GLU A 45 4.31 -3.45 -12.13
C GLU A 45 3.91 -4.30 -10.93
N GLU A 46 4.56 -4.10 -9.78
CA GLU A 46 4.22 -4.76 -8.52
C GLU A 46 2.75 -4.51 -8.13
N TYR A 47 2.33 -3.24 -8.12
CA TYR A 47 0.94 -2.86 -7.88
C TYR A 47 -0.03 -3.48 -8.90
N SER A 48 0.30 -3.49 -10.19
CA SER A 48 -0.58 -4.01 -11.25
C SER A 48 -0.85 -5.50 -11.07
N THR A 49 0.13 -6.25 -10.54
CA THR A 49 -0.07 -7.66 -10.19
C THR A 49 -0.85 -7.85 -8.89
N PHE A 50 -0.87 -6.84 -8.02
CA PHE A 50 -1.53 -6.89 -6.72
C PHE A 50 -2.96 -6.36 -6.73
N ALA A 51 -3.31 -5.41 -7.61
CA ALA A 51 -4.67 -4.87 -7.70
C ALA A 51 -5.74 -5.97 -7.86
N PRO A 52 -5.56 -7.01 -8.70
CA PRO A 52 -6.52 -8.12 -8.78
C PRO A 52 -6.64 -8.94 -7.48
N VAL A 53 -5.59 -8.97 -6.66
CA VAL A 53 -5.58 -9.64 -5.35
C VAL A 53 -6.48 -8.86 -4.38
N LEU A 54 -6.36 -7.53 -4.36
CA LEU A 54 -7.20 -6.62 -3.56
C LEU A 54 -8.67 -6.71 -3.98
N GLU A 55 -8.95 -6.68 -5.29
CA GLU A 55 -10.31 -6.80 -5.82
C GLU A 55 -10.97 -8.12 -5.42
N ARG A 56 -10.26 -9.25 -5.56
CA ARG A 56 -10.75 -10.56 -5.12
C ARG A 56 -10.99 -10.63 -3.62
N ALA A 57 -10.19 -9.92 -2.84
CA ALA A 57 -10.33 -9.80 -1.41
C ALA A 57 -11.47 -8.85 -0.98
N GLY A 58 -12.21 -8.24 -1.93
CA GLY A 58 -13.33 -7.34 -1.60
C GLY A 58 -12.90 -5.91 -1.28
N PHE A 59 -11.76 -5.47 -1.81
CA PHE A 59 -11.28 -4.09 -1.71
C PHE A 59 -11.30 -3.40 -3.07
N ILE A 60 -11.58 -2.10 -3.08
CA ILE A 60 -11.33 -1.23 -4.23
C ILE A 60 -10.16 -0.31 -3.95
N VAL A 61 -9.53 0.14 -5.03
CA VAL A 61 -8.52 1.20 -4.99
C VAL A 61 -9.24 2.53 -5.25
N GLY A 62 -9.33 3.36 -4.21
CA GLY A 62 -9.96 4.67 -4.29
C GLY A 62 -9.03 5.75 -4.86
N ASP A 63 -7.74 5.63 -4.59
CA ASP A 63 -6.72 6.59 -5.05
C ASP A 63 -5.32 5.96 -5.11
N ILE A 64 -4.43 6.55 -5.92
CA ILE A 64 -3.02 6.19 -6.01
C ILE A 64 -2.19 7.46 -6.00
N GLU A 65 -1.37 7.63 -4.96
CA GLU A 65 -0.40 8.70 -4.87
C GLU A 65 0.99 8.20 -5.26
N LEU A 66 1.68 8.97 -6.10
CA LEU A 66 3.07 8.74 -6.48
C LEU A 66 3.96 9.82 -5.84
N SER A 67 4.81 9.41 -4.90
CA SER A 67 5.86 10.28 -4.36
C SER A 67 7.11 10.20 -5.23
N VAL A 68 7.39 11.28 -5.94
CA VAL A 68 8.59 11.44 -6.80
C VAL A 68 9.76 12.01 -5.98
N THR A 69 9.98 11.47 -4.79
CA THR A 69 11.08 11.82 -3.90
C THR A 69 12.21 10.77 -3.99
N ILE A 70 13.29 10.94 -3.23
CA ILE A 70 14.35 9.94 -3.10
C ILE A 70 14.35 9.45 -1.65
N PRO A 71 13.94 8.20 -1.36
CA PRO A 71 13.46 7.18 -2.31
C PRO A 71 12.04 7.45 -2.83
N PRO A 72 11.68 6.98 -4.04
CA PRO A 72 10.31 7.10 -4.53
C PRO A 72 9.38 6.10 -3.84
N ALA A 73 8.09 6.42 -3.79
CA ALA A 73 7.08 5.55 -3.20
C ALA A 73 5.77 5.61 -3.99
N ILE A 74 5.04 4.50 -4.04
CA ILE A 74 3.64 4.46 -4.46
C ILE A 74 2.81 4.18 -3.22
N VAL A 75 1.83 5.04 -2.98
CA VAL A 75 0.82 4.88 -1.95
C VAL A 75 -0.49 4.52 -2.63
N VAL A 76 -1.12 3.45 -2.20
CA VAL A 76 -2.39 2.96 -2.75
C VAL A 76 -3.43 3.04 -1.65
N CYS A 77 -4.47 3.83 -1.90
CA CYS A 77 -5.58 4.03 -1.00
C CYS A 77 -6.64 2.96 -1.28
N ILE A 78 -6.89 2.09 -0.31
CA ILE A 78 -7.89 1.03 -0.44
C ILE A 78 -9.05 1.23 0.51
N GLU A 79 -10.23 0.78 0.07
CA GLU A 79 -11.47 0.78 0.83
C GLU A 79 -12.17 -0.59 0.66
N PRO A 80 -12.79 -1.13 1.73
CA PRO A 80 -13.58 -2.35 1.60
C PRO A 80 -14.88 -2.05 0.85
N THR A 81 -15.23 -2.87 -0.14
CA THR A 81 -16.54 -2.77 -0.82
C THR A 81 -17.60 -3.67 -0.21
N GLU A 82 -17.17 -4.72 0.48
CA GLU A 82 -18.02 -5.77 1.01
C GLU A 82 -17.80 -5.97 2.51
N VAL A 83 -18.84 -6.46 3.19
CA VAL A 83 -18.83 -6.64 4.65
C VAL A 83 -17.92 -7.82 5.06
N ASP A 84 -17.65 -8.74 4.14
CA ASP A 84 -16.86 -9.97 4.30
C ASP A 84 -15.44 -9.86 3.72
N ALA A 85 -14.95 -8.64 3.40
CA ALA A 85 -13.65 -8.43 2.77
C ALA A 85 -12.49 -9.12 3.53
N MET A 86 -12.53 -9.13 4.87
CA MET A 86 -11.50 -9.79 5.68
C MET A 86 -11.54 -11.33 5.62
N GLU A 87 -12.73 -11.92 5.47
CA GLU A 87 -12.86 -13.37 5.27
C GLU A 87 -12.30 -13.77 3.90
N ARG A 88 -12.65 -13.01 2.86
CA ARG A 88 -12.13 -13.22 1.49
C ARG A 88 -10.63 -13.02 1.40
N LEU A 89 -10.10 -12.03 2.13
CA LEU A 89 -8.66 -11.79 2.16
C LEU A 89 -7.89 -13.02 2.65
N ASN A 90 -8.41 -13.75 3.64
CA ASN A 90 -7.79 -14.97 4.13
C ASN A 90 -7.78 -16.09 3.08
N SER A 91 -8.86 -16.22 2.31
CA SER A 91 -8.96 -17.19 1.21
C SER A 91 -7.97 -16.85 0.09
N VAL A 92 -7.91 -15.59 -0.34
CA VAL A 92 -7.02 -15.12 -1.43
C VAL A 92 -5.54 -15.38 -1.13
N VAL A 93 -5.11 -15.16 0.12
CA VAL A 93 -3.72 -15.43 0.56
C VAL A 93 -3.35 -16.91 0.40
N SER A 94 -4.31 -17.83 0.48
CA SER A 94 -4.06 -19.27 0.37
C SER A 94 -4.06 -19.81 -1.06
N GLU A 95 -4.60 -19.05 -2.01
CA GLU A 95 -4.85 -19.50 -3.39
C GLU A 95 -3.89 -18.91 -4.43
N MET A 96 -3.07 -17.93 -4.05
CA MET A 96 -2.24 -17.17 -4.98
C MET A 96 -0.76 -17.17 -4.58
N GLU A 97 0.12 -17.26 -5.57
CA GLU A 97 1.55 -16.96 -5.40
C GLU A 97 1.73 -15.45 -5.27
N LEU A 98 2.17 -15.00 -4.10
CA LEU A 98 2.36 -13.59 -3.75
C LEU A 98 3.83 -13.26 -3.60
N THR A 99 4.23 -12.06 -4.01
CA THR A 99 5.58 -11.54 -3.72
C THR A 99 5.74 -11.25 -2.22
N GLU A 100 6.98 -11.08 -1.76
CA GLU A 100 7.25 -10.72 -0.36
C GLU A 100 6.66 -9.34 0.02
N ILE A 101 6.64 -8.39 -0.93
CA ILE A 101 6.02 -7.08 -0.72
C ILE A 101 4.52 -7.24 -0.56
N GLN A 102 3.87 -8.02 -1.44
CA GLN A 102 2.43 -8.27 -1.38
C GLN A 102 2.03 -8.98 -0.09
N LYS A 103 2.77 -10.01 0.33
CA LYS A 103 2.55 -10.67 1.62
C LYS A 103 2.64 -9.69 2.79
N GLY A 104 3.66 -8.83 2.78
CA GLY A 104 3.83 -7.78 3.80
C GLY A 104 2.67 -6.79 3.81
N VAL A 105 2.23 -6.31 2.64
CA VAL A 105 1.08 -5.43 2.50
C VAL A 105 -0.21 -6.09 3.01
N LEU A 106 -0.47 -7.35 2.66
CA LEU A 106 -1.63 -8.08 3.16
C LEU A 106 -1.59 -8.31 4.67
N ALA A 107 -0.41 -8.54 5.25
CA ALA A 107 -0.25 -8.62 6.69
C ALA A 107 -0.61 -7.29 7.36
N LEU A 108 -0.19 -6.16 6.79
CA LEU A 108 -0.53 -4.82 7.30
C LEU A 108 -2.05 -4.54 7.23
N ILE A 109 -2.74 -4.99 6.16
CA ILE A 109 -4.21 -4.89 6.10
C ILE A 109 -4.83 -5.71 7.24
N LYS A 110 -4.37 -6.95 7.46
CA LYS A 110 -4.88 -7.79 8.56
C LYS A 110 -4.63 -7.16 9.93
N GLU A 111 -3.47 -6.57 10.14
CA GLU A 111 -3.15 -5.86 11.37
C GLU A 111 -4.06 -4.64 11.56
N ALA A 112 -4.30 -3.85 10.51
CA ALA A 112 -5.20 -2.71 10.57
C ALA A 112 -6.61 -3.12 11.02
N TYR A 113 -7.20 -4.14 10.39
CA TYR A 113 -8.52 -4.65 10.77
C TYR A 113 -8.52 -5.39 12.11
N GLY A 114 -7.39 -5.95 12.55
CA GLY A 114 -7.23 -6.49 13.90
C GLY A 114 -7.42 -5.43 15.00
N LEU A 115 -7.32 -4.14 14.66
CA LEU A 115 -7.57 -3.02 15.57
C LEU A 115 -9.03 -2.55 15.57
N GLU A 116 -9.91 -3.15 14.77
CA GLU A 116 -11.27 -2.66 14.55
C GLU A 116 -12.09 -2.58 15.84
N GLU A 117 -12.00 -3.58 16.72
CA GLU A 117 -12.70 -3.56 18.01
C GLU A 117 -12.24 -2.39 18.89
N ILE A 118 -10.93 -2.11 18.92
CA ILE A 118 -10.35 -1.01 19.70
C ILE A 118 -10.81 0.34 19.12
N VAL A 119 -10.78 0.48 17.80
CA VAL A 119 -11.19 1.69 17.07
C VAL A 119 -12.69 1.96 17.31
N LYS A 120 -13.55 0.93 17.18
CA LYS A 120 -14.99 1.02 17.44
C LYS A 120 -15.31 1.36 18.88
N ALA A 121 -14.59 0.79 19.85
CA ALA A 121 -14.76 1.13 21.26
C ALA A 121 -14.53 2.63 21.56
N HIS A 122 -13.79 3.34 20.69
CA HIS A 122 -13.54 4.77 20.79
C HIS A 122 -14.43 5.62 19.86
N GLY A 123 -15.48 5.03 19.27
CA GLY A 123 -16.45 5.75 18.43
C GLY A 123 -15.95 6.08 17.03
N HIS A 124 -14.96 5.33 16.54
CA HIS A 124 -14.40 5.44 15.21
C HIS A 124 -14.62 4.14 14.41
N GLU A 125 -14.42 4.21 13.11
CA GLU A 125 -14.40 3.08 12.19
C GLU A 125 -13.19 3.20 11.26
N ILE A 126 -12.70 2.07 10.76
CA ILE A 126 -11.68 2.05 9.72
C ILE A 126 -12.35 2.44 8.41
N GLY A 127 -11.98 3.61 7.86
CA GLY A 127 -12.52 4.08 6.58
C GLY A 127 -11.66 3.63 5.41
N GLN A 128 -10.42 4.10 5.40
CA GLN A 128 -9.49 3.92 4.28
C GLN A 128 -8.12 3.48 4.81
N ILE A 129 -7.42 2.67 4.05
CA ILE A 129 -6.04 2.26 4.35
C ILE A 129 -5.14 2.74 3.21
N GLU A 130 -4.11 3.49 3.53
CA GLU A 130 -3.04 3.87 2.62
C GLU A 130 -1.93 2.82 2.71
N LEU A 131 -1.65 2.13 1.61
CA LEU A 131 -0.63 1.09 1.52
C LEU A 131 0.59 1.63 0.80
N VAL A 132 1.75 1.60 1.46
CA VAL A 132 3.02 2.06 0.90
C VAL A 132 3.79 0.86 0.34
N PHE A 133 3.93 0.83 -0.99
CA PHE A 133 4.70 -0.18 -1.71
C PHE A 133 6.19 0.19 -1.68
N SER A 134 6.83 -0.07 -0.53
CA SER A 134 8.27 0.15 -0.30
C SER A 134 8.94 -1.06 0.35
N VAL A 135 10.25 -0.96 0.62
CA VAL A 135 10.99 -1.96 1.42
C VAL A 135 11.58 -1.25 2.64
N PRO A 136 11.05 -1.47 3.86
CA PRO A 136 9.89 -2.32 4.19
C PRO A 136 8.57 -1.71 3.70
N PRO A 137 7.49 -2.51 3.51
CA PRO A 137 6.17 -1.97 3.22
C PRO A 137 5.62 -1.23 4.45
N GLY A 138 4.70 -0.31 4.23
CA GLY A 138 4.06 0.48 5.30
C GLY A 138 2.55 0.61 5.07
N ALA A 139 1.82 0.97 6.13
CA ALA A 139 0.41 1.29 6.03
C ALA A 139 0.03 2.44 6.98
N SER A 140 -0.86 3.32 6.52
CA SER A 140 -1.56 4.30 7.37
C SER A 140 -3.05 4.00 7.35
N VAL A 141 -3.71 4.10 8.50
CA VAL A 141 -5.15 3.80 8.63
C VAL A 141 -5.90 5.09 8.95
N HIS A 142 -6.86 5.44 8.10
CA HIS A 142 -7.69 6.62 8.24
C HIS A 142 -8.96 6.23 9.00
N LEU A 143 -9.13 6.84 10.16
CA LEU A 143 -10.26 6.57 11.04
C LEU A 143 -11.37 7.58 10.79
N SER A 144 -12.54 7.07 10.43
CA SER A 144 -13.76 7.87 10.32
C SER A 144 -14.41 7.94 11.69
N SER A 145 -14.78 9.15 12.14
CA SER A 145 -15.66 9.25 13.31
C SER A 145 -17.05 8.76 12.91
N SER A 146 -17.70 7.98 13.78
CA SER A 146 -19.12 7.60 13.68
C SER A 146 -20.08 8.80 13.58
N ARG A 147 -19.59 10.02 13.85
CA ARG A 147 -20.34 11.28 13.76
C ARG A 147 -19.94 12.14 12.56
N SER A 148 -18.97 11.69 11.76
CA SER A 148 -18.47 12.42 10.61
C SER A 148 -19.48 12.37 9.46
N ARG A 149 -19.74 13.52 8.84
CA ARG A 149 -20.51 13.63 7.58
C ARG A 149 -19.63 13.64 6.34
N VAL A 150 -18.30 13.62 6.51
CA VAL A 150 -17.33 13.68 5.41
C VAL A 150 -17.33 12.40 4.57
N PHE A 151 -17.63 11.26 5.20
CA PHE A 151 -17.76 9.95 4.54
C PHE A 151 -19.20 9.41 4.63
N GLY A 152 -20.19 10.31 4.57
CA GLY A 152 -21.60 9.96 4.72
C GLY A 152 -21.96 8.70 3.94
N SER A 153 -22.28 7.65 4.70
CA SER A 153 -22.68 6.33 4.27
C SER A 153 -23.42 6.35 2.93
N VAL A 154 -22.86 5.65 1.94
CA VAL A 154 -23.65 5.19 0.80
C VAL A 154 -24.80 4.38 1.40
N GLU A 155 -25.98 5.00 1.46
CA GLU A 155 -27.20 4.27 1.76
C GLU A 155 -27.32 3.18 0.70
N ARG A 156 -26.96 1.95 1.06
CA ARG A 156 -27.32 0.75 0.29
C ARG A 156 -28.84 0.67 0.34
N THR A 157 -29.51 1.33 -0.60
CA THR A 157 -30.90 1.07 -0.92
C THR A 157 -30.97 -0.34 -1.50
N THR A 158 -31.14 -1.33 -0.64
CA THR A 158 -31.74 -2.60 -1.04
C THR A 158 -33.17 -2.29 -1.43
N ASN A 159 -33.40 -2.11 -2.73
CA ASN A 159 -34.76 -2.20 -3.28
C ASN A 159 -35.20 -3.66 -3.18
N LEU A 160 -35.71 -4.02 -2.01
CA LEU A 160 -36.71 -5.06 -1.86
C LEU A 160 -38.01 -4.47 -2.38
N THR A 161 -38.35 -4.79 -3.62
CA THR A 161 -39.75 -4.87 -4.03
C THR A 161 -39.97 -6.27 -4.56
N ASP A 162 -40.47 -7.12 -3.65
CA ASP A 162 -41.49 -8.10 -4.00
C ASP A 162 -42.58 -7.40 -4.83
N SER A 163 -42.90 -7.96 -5.99
CA SER A 163 -44.16 -7.73 -6.70
C SER A 163 -44.39 -8.90 -7.66
N ASP A 164 -45.28 -9.79 -7.20
CA ASP A 164 -46.13 -10.78 -7.88
C ASP A 164 -45.52 -11.98 -8.63
#